data_AF-A0A800D7Y6-F1
#
_entry.id   AF-A0A800D7Y6-F1
#
_cell.length_a   1.000
_cell.length_b   1.000
_cell.length_c   1.000
_cell.angle_alpha   90.00
_cell.angle_beta   90.00
_cell.angle_gamma   90.00
#
_symmetry.space_group_name_H-M   'P 1'
#
loop_
_entity.id
_entity.type
_entity.pdbx_description
1 polymer ?
#
loop_
_entity_poly.entity_id
_entity_poly.type
_entity_poly.pdbx_seq_one_letter_code
_entity_poly.pdbx_strand_id
1 'polypeptide(L)'
;DRTTQIQQRAIPLQPGTVVINEVLYDPPQSGPDAPYEWLELTNTTAYTLSLAGWTIGDSSATDPLPVESIPPGSFLVIAASPEFFANFPDHAGPIAFLADGTIGNGLANDGDRLILRDDQGTIIDALSYGDDTSVFDPPCPDVAPGHSLERSPAGHDTDRADDFVDQAAPSPGQPIPPATPTPQPSPTPTPIPVVPLFISEVLYDGTIPSTEGDEFVELRNPTDQTVALDGYKVGDEEERGKGEGMVRFPGGAAIGPGSLVVVAKNAAQFQARFGALPDFEVVVSGGGYTDTLAVPNMVPYDPWASGQWALSNSGDEVLLLGPNDEILDAVAFRDGDYAAAGVTGVLSAPEPRSLQRVGLDDTDDMRADFAMDLPNPGAPTDLPSPPPPPPAPALPGGMRAYFGCLQAHSTYSDGSGPPRYAYAVGRANGLHFLALTDHSHWFGPEEWADLEDQARDATVDGAFVALRGFEWTHKTAGHIGVLGTEGFASRDDPAYDSLAEFYAWLADQEGAIGQFHHPFADSDFDDFAYDPAADERIVLLEVGNGSGALYRTFEGAYLQALAVGWHVGAANNGDTETADWG
;
A
#
# COMPACT_ATOMS: atom_id res chain seq x y z
N ASP A 1 -15.33 -37.06 20.10
CA ASP A 1 -14.07 -36.76 20.79
C ASP A 1 -12.90 -37.02 19.85
N ARG A 2 -12.47 -35.96 19.18
CA ARG A 2 -11.23 -35.83 18.38
C ARG A 2 -11.27 -34.42 17.78
N THR A 3 -10.82 -33.47 18.59
CA THR A 3 -10.43 -32.12 18.20
C THR A 3 -9.25 -32.23 17.23
N THR A 4 -9.46 -31.79 15.98
CA THR A 4 -8.37 -31.64 15.01
C THR A 4 -7.76 -30.27 15.24
N GLN A 5 -6.55 -30.24 15.81
CA GLN A 5 -5.70 -29.05 15.76
C GLN A 5 -5.33 -28.80 14.30
N ILE A 6 -5.76 -27.66 13.76
CA ILE A 6 -5.21 -27.12 12.53
C ILE A 6 -3.86 -26.53 12.92
N GLN A 7 -2.76 -27.20 12.56
CA GLN A 7 -1.46 -26.55 12.55
C GLN A 7 -1.48 -25.51 11.43
N GLN A 8 -1.58 -24.25 11.84
CA GLN A 8 -1.33 -23.08 11.02
C GLN A 8 0.13 -23.21 10.53
N ARG A 9 0.32 -23.46 9.23
CA ARG A 9 1.66 -23.40 8.63
C ARG A 9 2.07 -21.93 8.64
N ALA A 10 3.17 -21.61 9.33
CA ALA A 10 3.75 -20.27 9.38
C ALA A 10 4.21 -19.87 7.97
N ILE A 11 3.68 -18.76 7.46
CA ILE A 11 4.30 -18.01 6.36
C ILE A 11 5.61 -17.45 6.93
N PRO A 12 6.77 -17.60 6.25
CA PRO A 12 8.01 -17.01 6.72
C PRO A 12 7.84 -15.49 6.76
N LEU A 13 8.11 -14.89 7.92
CA LEU A 13 7.96 -13.46 8.14
C LEU A 13 9.11 -12.72 7.43
N GLN A 14 8.80 -11.61 6.78
CA GLN A 14 9.79 -10.80 6.05
C GLN A 14 10.55 -9.89 7.02
N PRO A 15 11.77 -9.46 6.65
CA PRO A 15 12.42 -8.33 7.32
C PRO A 15 11.48 -7.12 7.42
N GLY A 16 11.58 -6.37 8.52
CA GLY A 16 10.75 -5.19 8.78
C GLY A 16 9.34 -5.49 9.34
N THR A 17 8.89 -6.74 9.41
CA THR A 17 7.56 -7.09 9.99
C THR A 17 7.45 -6.84 11.51
N VAL A 18 8.58 -6.92 12.21
CA VAL A 18 8.76 -6.45 13.59
C VAL A 18 10.08 -5.72 13.64
N VAL A 19 10.09 -4.48 14.08
CA VAL A 19 11.31 -3.68 14.16
C VAL A 19 11.66 -3.34 15.60
N ILE A 20 12.95 -3.24 15.88
CA ILE A 20 13.54 -2.75 17.12
C ILE A 20 13.31 -1.25 17.15
N ASN A 21 12.39 -0.80 18.01
CA ASN A 21 11.92 0.57 18.06
C ASN A 21 12.74 1.44 19.02
N GLU A 22 13.12 0.92 20.18
CA GLU A 22 13.89 1.67 21.18
C GLU A 22 14.91 0.76 21.87
N VAL A 23 16.09 1.26 22.20
CA VAL A 23 17.15 0.52 22.90
C VAL A 23 17.79 1.39 23.97
N LEU A 24 17.79 0.92 25.21
CA LEU A 24 18.54 1.51 26.30
C LEU A 24 19.66 0.55 26.71
N TYR A 25 20.88 0.88 26.28
CA TYR A 25 22.08 0.08 26.53
C TYR A 25 23.00 0.66 27.63
N ASP A 26 22.94 1.97 27.89
CA ASP A 26 23.74 2.65 28.94
C ASP A 26 22.79 3.24 30.00
N PRO A 27 22.35 2.47 31.01
CA PRO A 27 21.45 2.91 32.06
C PRO A 27 22.10 3.88 33.07
N PRO A 28 21.33 4.74 33.76
CA PRO A 28 21.90 5.80 34.61
C PRO A 28 22.48 5.30 35.96
N GLN A 29 22.34 4.01 36.29
CA GLN A 29 22.78 3.43 37.55
C GLN A 29 24.30 3.30 37.63
N SER A 30 24.86 3.53 38.83
CA SER A 30 26.24 3.11 39.09
C SER A 30 26.27 1.61 39.39
N GLY A 31 26.91 0.79 38.56
CA GLY A 31 26.99 -0.65 38.80
C GLY A 31 27.15 -1.45 37.51
N PRO A 32 26.73 -2.73 37.48
CA PRO A 32 26.51 -3.44 36.24
C PRO A 32 25.27 -2.90 35.53
N ASP A 33 25.38 -2.63 34.24
CA ASP A 33 24.33 -2.05 33.41
C ASP A 33 23.29 -3.09 33.01
N ALA A 34 23.75 -4.30 32.67
CA ALA A 34 22.94 -5.40 32.15
C ALA A 34 21.55 -5.62 32.80
N PRO A 35 21.36 -5.57 34.14
CA PRO A 35 20.02 -5.72 34.73
C PRO A 35 19.00 -4.64 34.31
N TYR A 36 19.47 -3.45 33.91
CA TYR A 36 18.65 -2.29 33.58
C TYR A 36 18.50 -2.05 32.08
N GLU A 37 19.18 -2.84 31.25
CA GLU A 37 19.09 -2.79 29.79
C GLU A 37 17.73 -3.32 29.30
N TRP A 38 17.24 -2.74 28.21
CA TRP A 38 16.00 -3.17 27.55
C TRP A 38 15.97 -2.71 26.10
N LEU A 39 15.15 -3.39 25.31
CA LEU A 39 14.77 -2.97 23.97
C LEU A 39 13.25 -3.02 23.81
N GLU A 40 12.73 -2.31 22.84
CA GLU A 40 11.34 -2.33 22.45
C GLU A 40 11.19 -2.84 21.02
N LEU A 41 10.16 -3.66 20.80
CA LEU A 41 9.76 -4.15 19.51
C LEU A 41 8.41 -3.53 19.12
N THR A 42 8.24 -3.16 17.86
CA THR A 42 6.93 -2.76 17.31
C THR A 42 6.57 -3.60 16.10
N ASN A 43 5.29 -3.96 16.00
CA ASN A 43 4.74 -4.72 14.88
C ASN A 43 4.21 -3.76 13.82
N THR A 44 4.83 -3.77 12.65
CA THR A 44 4.49 -2.89 11.51
C THR A 44 3.37 -3.45 10.63
N THR A 45 2.92 -4.68 10.90
CA THR A 45 1.90 -5.37 10.10
C THR A 45 0.48 -5.11 10.64
N ALA A 46 -0.53 -5.43 9.81
CA ALA A 46 -1.95 -5.34 10.17
C ALA A 46 -2.48 -6.52 11.01
N TYR A 47 -1.64 -7.51 11.37
CA TYR A 47 -2.06 -8.69 12.14
C TYR A 47 -1.21 -8.90 13.40
N THR A 48 -1.79 -9.51 14.43
CA THR A 48 -1.05 -9.84 15.66
C THR A 48 0.02 -10.89 15.36
N LEU A 49 1.27 -10.57 15.67
CA LEU A 49 2.40 -11.47 15.50
C LEU A 49 2.74 -12.18 16.81
N SER A 50 3.06 -13.47 16.72
CA SER A 50 3.59 -14.24 17.86
C SER A 50 5.10 -14.34 17.74
N LEU A 51 5.82 -14.05 18.82
CA LEU A 51 7.28 -14.18 18.91
C LEU A 51 7.71 -15.58 19.36
N ALA A 52 6.84 -16.58 19.22
CA ALA A 52 7.15 -17.94 19.65
C ALA A 52 8.34 -18.49 18.86
N GLY A 53 9.44 -18.79 19.57
CA GLY A 53 10.66 -19.32 18.95
C GLY A 53 11.62 -18.26 18.42
N TRP A 54 11.27 -16.98 18.51
CA TRP A 54 12.12 -15.87 18.11
C TRP A 54 13.29 -15.67 19.07
N THR A 55 14.34 -15.05 18.57
CA THR A 55 15.54 -14.76 19.36
C THR A 55 16.02 -13.34 19.13
N ILE A 56 16.62 -12.74 20.16
CA ILE A 56 17.41 -11.52 20.06
C ILE A 56 18.86 -11.85 20.38
N GLY A 57 19.81 -11.34 19.60
CA GLY A 57 21.23 -11.54 19.90
C GLY A 57 22.04 -10.27 19.79
N ASP A 58 23.14 -10.23 20.52
CA ASP A 58 24.13 -9.15 20.49
C ASP A 58 25.38 -9.57 19.71
N SER A 59 26.50 -8.91 19.98
CA SER A 59 27.76 -9.24 19.34
C SER A 59 28.32 -10.65 19.63
N SER A 60 27.89 -11.31 20.72
CA SER A 60 28.52 -12.54 21.23
C SER A 60 27.56 -13.67 21.59
N ALA A 61 26.31 -13.37 21.94
CA ALA A 61 25.32 -14.31 22.45
C ALA A 61 23.93 -14.06 21.84
N THR A 62 23.00 -14.97 22.11
CA THR A 62 21.64 -14.93 21.56
C THR A 62 20.68 -15.55 22.56
N ASP A 63 19.60 -14.84 22.86
CA ASP A 63 18.59 -15.21 23.82
C ASP A 63 17.25 -15.52 23.15
N PRO A 64 16.55 -16.56 23.60
CA PRO A 64 15.19 -16.79 23.19
C PRO A 64 14.30 -15.70 23.79
N LEU A 65 13.47 -15.08 22.95
CA LEU A 65 12.45 -14.18 23.43
C LEU A 65 11.39 -14.96 24.22
N PRO A 66 10.88 -14.41 25.33
CA PRO A 66 9.71 -14.95 25.99
C PRO A 66 8.53 -14.98 25.00
N VAL A 67 7.68 -16.00 25.11
CA VAL A 67 6.53 -16.15 24.21
C VAL A 67 5.51 -15.07 24.51
N GLU A 68 5.53 -14.02 23.70
CA GLU A 68 4.56 -12.94 23.72
C GLU A 68 4.01 -12.72 22.30
N SER A 69 2.96 -11.91 22.20
CA SER A 69 2.40 -11.47 20.93
C SER A 69 2.31 -9.97 20.87
N ILE A 70 2.63 -9.39 19.71
CA ILE A 70 2.55 -7.95 19.49
C ILE A 70 1.36 -7.68 18.56
N PRO A 71 0.30 -6.98 19.02
CA PRO A 71 -0.79 -6.54 18.15
C PRO A 71 -0.30 -5.53 17.08
N PRO A 72 -1.07 -5.31 15.99
CA PRO A 72 -0.74 -4.32 14.97
C PRO A 72 -0.42 -2.95 15.54
N GLY A 73 0.67 -2.33 15.10
CA GLY A 73 1.11 -0.98 15.50
C GLY A 73 1.39 -0.81 17.00
N SER A 74 1.52 -1.90 17.76
CA SER A 74 1.71 -1.87 19.21
C SER A 74 3.15 -2.16 19.60
N PHE A 75 3.53 -1.73 20.81
CA PHE A 75 4.86 -1.92 21.38
C PHE A 75 4.92 -3.10 22.37
N LEU A 76 6.06 -3.79 22.40
CA LEU A 76 6.42 -4.77 23.43
C LEU A 76 7.84 -4.49 23.94
N VAL A 77 7.95 -4.23 25.24
CA VAL A 77 9.25 -4.07 25.90
C VAL A 77 9.84 -5.43 26.26
N ILE A 78 11.08 -5.68 25.84
CA ILE A 78 11.91 -6.80 26.27
C ILE A 78 12.99 -6.26 27.20
N ALA A 79 12.81 -6.45 28.50
CA ALA A 79 13.76 -6.02 29.51
C ALA A 79 14.66 -7.17 29.94
N ALA A 80 15.92 -6.87 30.26
CA ALA A 80 16.84 -7.87 30.79
C ALA A 80 16.32 -8.43 32.13
N SER A 81 15.83 -7.58 33.03
CA SER A 81 15.32 -8.01 34.35
C SER A 81 14.26 -7.07 34.96
N PRO A 82 13.53 -7.49 36.01
CA PRO A 82 12.54 -6.63 36.70
C PRO A 82 13.09 -5.31 37.26
N GLU A 83 14.42 -5.19 37.37
CA GLU A 83 15.14 -3.97 37.70
C GLU A 83 14.84 -2.82 36.73
N PHE A 84 14.32 -3.10 35.53
CA PHE A 84 13.66 -2.12 34.65
C PHE A 84 12.72 -1.16 35.40
N PHE A 85 11.91 -1.68 36.33
CA PHE A 85 10.96 -0.87 37.10
C PHE A 85 11.63 0.07 38.11
N ALA A 86 12.96 -0.01 38.31
CA ALA A 86 13.70 0.99 39.06
C ALA A 86 13.79 2.33 38.29
N ASN A 87 13.84 2.26 36.95
CA ASN A 87 13.84 3.43 36.06
C ASN A 87 12.41 3.81 35.63
N PHE A 88 11.54 2.82 35.41
CA PHE A 88 10.19 3.04 34.87
C PHE A 88 9.11 2.43 35.77
N PRO A 89 8.95 2.90 37.04
CA PRO A 89 8.07 2.27 38.02
C PRO A 89 6.58 2.32 37.66
N ASP A 90 6.19 3.26 36.79
CA ASP A 90 4.81 3.48 36.36
C ASP A 90 4.50 2.85 34.99
N HIS A 91 5.44 2.13 34.37
CA HIS A 91 5.20 1.45 33.10
C HIS A 91 4.09 0.39 33.26
N ALA A 92 3.06 0.49 32.42
CA ALA A 92 1.87 -0.35 32.46
C ALA A 92 1.61 -1.11 31.14
N GLY A 93 2.52 -0.98 30.16
CA GLY A 93 2.42 -1.62 28.85
C GLY A 93 2.84 -3.10 28.86
N PRO A 94 2.74 -3.77 27.70
CA PRO A 94 3.27 -5.11 27.52
C PRO A 94 4.79 -5.13 27.74
N ILE A 95 5.24 -5.97 28.66
CA ILE A 95 6.65 -6.16 28.99
C ILE A 95 6.94 -7.62 29.27
N ALA A 96 8.12 -8.07 28.84
CA ALA A 96 8.62 -9.39 29.13
C ALA A 96 10.09 -9.37 29.56
N PHE A 97 10.51 -10.40 30.30
CA PHE A 97 11.86 -10.48 30.88
C PHE A 97 12.64 -11.65 30.31
N LEU A 98 13.92 -11.41 29.98
CA LEU A 98 14.84 -12.47 29.57
C LEU A 98 15.20 -13.37 30.75
N ALA A 99 15.41 -14.66 30.47
CA ALA A 99 15.46 -15.69 31.51
C ALA A 99 16.75 -15.64 32.36
N ASP A 100 17.84 -15.15 31.80
CA ASP A 100 19.16 -15.09 32.43
C ASP A 100 19.56 -13.69 32.92
N GLY A 101 18.73 -12.68 32.66
CA GLY A 101 18.92 -11.34 33.20
C GLY A 101 19.80 -10.42 32.36
N THR A 102 20.11 -10.79 31.11
CA THR A 102 20.97 -10.03 30.19
C THR A 102 20.40 -10.07 28.78
N ILE A 103 20.65 -9.04 27.96
CA ILE A 103 20.45 -9.10 26.50
C ILE A 103 21.79 -9.51 25.90
N GLY A 104 21.83 -10.67 25.24
CA GLY A 104 23.05 -11.36 24.87
C GLY A 104 23.96 -11.61 26.08
N ASN A 105 25.15 -11.03 26.07
CA ASN A 105 26.09 -11.06 27.20
C ASN A 105 26.14 -9.72 27.97
N GLY A 106 25.16 -8.85 27.76
CA GLY A 106 25.11 -7.46 28.22
C GLY A 106 25.59 -6.52 27.11
N LEU A 107 24.77 -5.51 26.81
CA LEU A 107 25.00 -4.54 25.74
C LEU A 107 26.15 -3.60 26.11
N ALA A 108 27.17 -3.51 25.26
CA ALA A 108 28.31 -2.65 25.52
C ALA A 108 28.00 -1.15 25.28
N ASN A 109 28.48 -0.28 26.17
CA ASN A 109 28.22 1.17 26.08
C ASN A 109 28.95 1.84 24.91
N ASP A 110 30.20 1.44 24.64
CA ASP A 110 31.01 2.06 23.57
C ASP A 110 30.61 1.56 22.15
N GLY A 111 29.78 0.51 22.05
CA GLY A 111 29.27 -0.01 20.77
C GLY A 111 28.99 -1.51 20.78
N ASP A 112 27.82 -1.87 20.26
CA ASP A 112 27.34 -3.25 20.11
C ASP A 112 26.32 -3.32 18.96
N ARG A 113 25.66 -4.47 18.81
CA ARG A 113 24.57 -4.66 17.87
C ARG A 113 23.41 -5.43 18.47
N LEU A 114 22.26 -5.35 17.84
CA LEU A 114 21.11 -6.21 18.09
C LEU A 114 20.67 -6.85 16.78
N ILE A 115 20.37 -8.15 16.81
CA ILE A 115 19.85 -8.90 15.67
C ILE A 115 18.63 -9.70 16.13
N LEU A 116 17.45 -9.31 15.66
CA LEU A 116 16.19 -9.99 15.88
C LEU A 116 15.99 -11.08 14.83
N ARG A 117 15.66 -12.29 15.25
CA ARG A 117 15.40 -13.43 14.36
C ARG A 117 14.10 -14.13 14.67
N ASP A 118 13.44 -14.62 13.62
CA ASP A 118 12.25 -15.47 13.74
C ASP A 118 12.59 -16.89 14.19
N ASP A 119 11.55 -17.74 14.27
CA ASP A 119 11.66 -19.14 14.68
C ASP A 119 12.38 -20.05 13.65
N GLN A 120 12.63 -19.55 12.44
CA GLN A 120 13.44 -20.20 11.40
C GLN A 120 14.89 -19.68 11.37
N GLY A 121 15.21 -18.64 12.15
CA GLY A 121 16.52 -17.98 12.18
C GLY A 121 16.70 -16.88 11.13
N THR A 122 15.64 -16.51 10.40
CA THR A 122 15.60 -15.36 9.48
C THR A 122 15.83 -14.09 10.28
N ILE A 123 16.69 -13.19 9.80
CA ILE A 123 16.83 -11.85 10.42
C ILE A 123 15.58 -11.06 10.06
N ILE A 124 14.88 -10.56 11.08
CA ILE A 124 13.69 -9.73 10.89
C ILE A 124 14.05 -8.25 11.00
N ASP A 125 14.89 -7.88 11.96
CA ASP A 125 15.44 -6.54 12.07
C ASP A 125 16.80 -6.60 12.77
N ALA A 126 17.63 -5.59 12.55
CA ALA A 126 18.90 -5.42 13.22
C ALA A 126 19.33 -3.95 13.26
N LEU A 127 20.13 -3.60 14.27
CA LEU A 127 20.86 -2.33 14.31
C LEU A 127 22.24 -2.53 14.93
N SER A 128 23.16 -1.62 14.64
CA SER A 128 24.41 -1.48 15.39
C SER A 128 24.68 -0.03 15.75
N TYR A 129 25.38 0.18 16.86
CA TYR A 129 25.60 1.50 17.45
C TYR A 129 27.02 1.68 17.98
N GLY A 130 27.39 2.92 18.28
CA GLY A 130 28.71 3.28 18.79
C GLY A 130 29.83 2.92 17.81
N ASP A 131 30.82 2.16 18.26
CA ASP A 131 31.95 1.73 17.45
C ASP A 131 31.70 0.43 16.61
N ASP A 132 30.53 -0.23 16.72
CA ASP A 132 30.20 -1.45 15.96
C ASP A 132 29.55 -1.11 14.60
N THR A 133 30.29 -1.29 13.51
CA THR A 133 29.83 -1.04 12.13
C THR A 133 29.36 -2.31 11.39
N SER A 134 29.05 -3.39 12.10
CA SER A 134 28.80 -4.70 11.48
C SER A 134 27.37 -4.92 10.98
N VAL A 135 26.41 -4.09 11.42
CA VAL A 135 25.05 -4.05 10.88
C VAL A 135 24.86 -2.78 10.04
N PHE A 136 25.05 -1.61 10.65
CA PHE A 136 24.99 -0.31 9.99
C PHE A 136 26.39 0.29 9.79
N ASP A 137 26.62 0.89 8.63
CA ASP A 137 27.86 1.62 8.30
C ASP A 137 27.51 2.93 7.55
N PRO A 138 27.42 4.09 8.24
CA PRO A 138 27.80 4.30 9.65
C PRO A 138 26.79 3.70 10.65
N PRO A 139 27.22 3.35 11.88
CA PRO A 139 26.32 2.88 12.94
C PRO A 139 25.53 4.01 13.58
N CYS A 140 24.50 3.66 14.37
CA CYS A 140 23.81 4.63 15.21
C CYS A 140 24.81 5.34 16.12
N PRO A 141 24.79 6.68 16.21
CA PRO A 141 25.69 7.40 17.10
C PRO A 141 25.51 6.97 18.56
N ASP A 142 26.61 6.97 19.32
CA ASP A 142 26.55 6.75 20.77
C ASP A 142 25.72 7.85 21.48
N VAL A 143 24.90 7.47 22.45
CA VAL A 143 24.03 8.34 23.26
C VAL A 143 24.52 8.40 24.71
N ALA A 144 24.10 9.42 25.46
CA ALA A 144 24.58 9.62 26.83
C ALA A 144 24.00 8.58 27.82
N PRO A 145 24.66 8.29 28.96
CA PRO A 145 24.10 7.44 30.01
C PRO A 145 22.71 7.90 30.46
N GLY A 146 21.75 6.97 30.44
CA GLY A 146 20.34 7.16 30.73
C GLY A 146 19.48 7.59 29.54
N HIS A 147 20.08 7.79 28.37
CA HIS A 147 19.37 8.00 27.11
C HIS A 147 19.15 6.66 26.39
N SER A 148 18.30 6.67 25.36
CA SER A 148 18.06 5.53 24.47
C SER A 148 18.26 5.93 23.00
N LEU A 149 18.48 4.93 22.16
CA LEU A 149 18.30 5.05 20.70
C LEU A 149 16.85 4.71 20.38
N GLU A 150 16.10 5.63 19.78
CA GLU A 150 14.68 5.43 19.45
C GLU A 150 14.42 5.73 17.96
N ARG A 151 13.67 4.86 17.27
CA ARG A 151 13.24 5.08 15.89
C ARG A 151 12.28 6.27 15.80
N SER A 152 12.48 7.14 14.82
CA SER A 152 11.70 8.36 14.62
C SER A 152 11.38 8.61 13.14
N PRO A 153 10.14 8.38 12.68
CA PRO A 153 8.96 7.98 13.44
C PRO A 153 9.00 6.50 13.89
N ALA A 154 8.21 6.15 14.91
CA ALA A 154 8.15 4.79 15.42
C ALA A 154 7.73 3.79 14.34
N GLY A 155 8.40 2.65 14.27
CA GLY A 155 8.14 1.62 13.25
C GLY A 155 8.68 1.90 11.84
N HIS A 156 9.26 3.08 11.59
CA HIS A 156 9.89 3.40 10.31
C HIS A 156 11.28 2.78 10.22
N ASP A 157 11.51 2.02 9.15
CA ASP A 157 12.74 1.25 8.96
C ASP A 157 13.24 1.33 7.53
N THR A 158 14.41 1.95 7.35
CA THR A 158 15.12 2.07 6.07
C THR A 158 16.44 1.31 6.08
N ASP A 159 16.64 0.41 7.06
CA ASP A 159 17.89 -0.30 7.33
C ASP A 159 19.08 0.66 7.52
N ARG A 160 18.87 1.83 8.16
CA ARG A 160 19.91 2.85 8.35
C ARG A 160 19.90 3.46 9.75
N ALA A 161 21.08 3.89 10.18
CA ALA A 161 21.27 4.60 11.45
C ALA A 161 20.46 5.90 11.57
N ASP A 162 20.14 6.56 10.44
CA ASP A 162 19.36 7.80 10.42
C ASP A 162 17.89 7.59 10.83
N ASP A 163 17.42 6.35 10.94
CA ASP A 163 16.11 6.02 11.50
C ASP A 163 16.04 6.30 13.01
N PHE A 164 17.18 6.34 13.71
CA PHE A 164 17.28 6.44 15.16
C PHE A 164 17.71 7.83 15.63
N VAL A 165 17.14 8.28 16.74
CA VAL A 165 17.51 9.53 17.41
C VAL A 165 17.98 9.29 18.86
N ASP A 166 18.79 10.21 19.37
CA ASP A 166 19.17 10.28 20.79
C ASP A 166 17.98 10.75 21.63
N GLN A 167 17.37 9.82 22.37
CA GLN A 167 16.25 10.06 23.24
C GLN A 167 16.71 10.31 24.67
N ALA A 168 16.68 11.58 25.08
CA ALA A 168 17.12 11.99 26.43
C ALA A 168 16.21 11.52 27.57
N ALA A 169 14.96 11.16 27.27
CA ALA A 169 14.01 10.63 28.23
C ALA A 169 13.36 9.37 27.62
N PRO A 170 13.95 8.18 27.81
CA PRO A 170 13.46 6.95 27.21
C PRO A 170 11.97 6.70 27.50
N SER A 171 11.25 6.17 26.52
CA SER A 171 9.78 6.13 26.49
C SER A 171 9.18 4.73 26.33
N PRO A 172 9.58 3.73 27.16
CA PRO A 172 9.14 2.36 26.98
C PRO A 172 7.62 2.21 26.93
N GLY A 173 7.13 1.65 25.82
CA GLY A 173 5.74 1.39 25.48
C GLY A 173 5.01 2.59 24.88
N GLN A 174 5.69 3.67 24.51
CA GLN A 174 5.13 4.91 23.98
C GLN A 174 6.05 5.47 22.88
N PRO A 175 5.52 6.15 21.84
CA PRO A 175 6.38 6.87 20.90
C PRO A 175 7.03 8.08 21.57
N ILE A 176 8.19 8.52 21.04
CA ILE A 176 8.94 9.74 21.43
C ILE A 176 8.01 10.85 21.95
N PRO A 177 8.10 11.22 23.25
CA PRO A 177 7.39 12.36 23.79
C PRO A 177 7.80 13.64 23.05
N PRO A 178 6.86 14.46 22.56
CA PRO A 178 7.20 15.71 21.91
C PRO A 178 7.98 16.63 22.86
N ALA A 179 9.04 17.29 22.36
CA ALA A 179 9.97 18.09 23.16
C ALA A 179 9.26 19.10 24.08
N THR A 180 9.63 19.12 25.37
CA THR A 180 8.99 19.96 26.40
C THR A 180 9.39 21.44 26.26
N PRO A 181 8.44 22.41 26.18
CA PRO A 181 8.76 23.84 26.08
C PRO A 181 9.07 24.50 27.45
N THR A 182 10.05 25.42 27.46
CA THR A 182 10.40 26.35 28.56
C THR A 182 9.21 27.30 28.93
N PRO A 183 9.17 27.92 30.13
CA PRO A 183 7.92 28.34 30.77
C PRO A 183 7.23 29.59 30.17
N GLN A 184 6.06 29.31 29.59
CA GLN A 184 4.77 30.03 29.50
C GLN A 184 4.68 31.57 29.65
N PRO A 185 4.06 32.21 28.64
CA PRO A 185 2.96 33.15 28.82
C PRO A 185 1.65 32.56 28.28
N SER A 186 0.65 32.34 29.16
CA SER A 186 -0.77 32.02 28.92
C SER A 186 -1.06 30.78 28.03
N PRO A 187 -2.05 29.92 28.35
CA PRO A 187 -2.27 28.69 27.59
C PRO A 187 -2.74 29.02 26.16
N THR A 188 -1.85 28.80 25.20
CA THR A 188 -2.25 28.44 23.83
C THR A 188 -2.67 26.97 23.90
N PRO A 189 -3.82 26.58 23.33
CA PRO A 189 -4.33 25.21 23.42
C PRO A 189 -3.25 24.20 23.02
N THR A 190 -3.08 23.15 23.83
CA THR A 190 -2.33 21.95 23.48
C THR A 190 -2.83 21.45 22.11
N PRO A 191 -1.97 21.23 21.11
CA PRO A 191 -2.41 20.66 19.84
C PRO A 191 -3.09 19.33 20.15
N ILE A 192 -4.36 19.24 19.76
CA ILE A 192 -5.09 17.98 19.73
C ILE A 192 -4.23 17.05 18.87
N PRO A 193 -3.90 15.82 19.31
CA PRO A 193 -3.25 14.86 18.43
C PRO A 193 -4.08 14.78 17.15
N VAL A 194 -3.48 15.21 16.04
CA VAL A 194 -4.14 15.24 14.75
C VAL A 194 -4.35 13.78 14.40
N VAL A 195 -5.61 13.35 14.44
CA VAL A 195 -5.99 12.04 13.95
C VAL A 195 -5.89 12.13 12.43
N PRO A 196 -5.09 11.29 11.75
CA PRO A 196 -4.96 11.36 10.31
C PRO A 196 -6.30 10.93 9.70
N LEU A 197 -7.11 11.94 9.36
CA LEU A 197 -8.11 11.80 8.32
C LEU A 197 -7.36 11.67 7.00
N PHE A 198 -7.97 11.01 6.03
CA PHE A 198 -7.41 10.89 4.69
C PHE A 198 -8.51 11.16 3.65
N ILE A 199 -8.08 11.47 2.44
CA ILE A 199 -8.90 11.66 1.25
C ILE A 199 -9.28 10.28 0.71
N SER A 200 -10.57 9.95 0.76
CA SER A 200 -11.09 8.66 0.31
C SER A 200 -11.60 8.68 -1.13
N GLU A 201 -12.04 9.84 -1.63
CA GLU A 201 -12.52 9.95 -3.00
C GLU A 201 -12.30 11.36 -3.55
N VAL A 202 -11.85 11.46 -4.81
CA VAL A 202 -11.75 12.71 -5.56
C VAL A 202 -12.45 12.55 -6.91
N LEU A 203 -13.47 13.38 -7.14
CA LEU A 203 -14.06 13.58 -8.46
C LEU A 203 -13.65 14.97 -8.97
N TYR A 204 -12.66 14.99 -9.87
CA TYR A 204 -12.14 16.22 -10.47
C TYR A 204 -12.72 16.51 -11.87
N ASP A 205 -13.04 15.47 -12.67
CA ASP A 205 -13.59 15.60 -14.02
C ASP A 205 -15.13 15.50 -13.97
N GLY A 206 -15.77 16.61 -13.56
CA GLY A 206 -17.22 16.71 -13.38
C GLY A 206 -18.00 16.59 -14.69
N THR A 207 -19.25 16.15 -14.62
CA THR A 207 -20.10 15.93 -15.81
C THR A 207 -20.99 17.12 -16.15
N ILE A 208 -21.03 18.15 -15.30
CA ILE A 208 -21.89 19.31 -15.53
C ILE A 208 -21.18 20.32 -16.44
N PRO A 209 -21.65 20.53 -17.69
CA PRO A 209 -20.92 21.35 -18.64
C PRO A 209 -20.74 22.79 -18.15
N SER A 210 -19.54 23.34 -18.34
CA SER A 210 -19.13 24.72 -18.02
C SER A 210 -18.96 25.06 -16.53
N THR A 211 -19.48 24.25 -15.62
CA THR A 211 -19.37 24.52 -14.17
C THR A 211 -18.72 23.40 -13.40
N GLU A 212 -18.89 22.15 -13.83
CA GLU A 212 -18.35 20.97 -13.13
C GLU A 212 -18.65 21.03 -11.62
N GLY A 213 -19.80 21.61 -11.26
CA GLY A 213 -20.16 21.88 -9.86
C GLY A 213 -20.52 20.60 -9.09
N ASP A 214 -20.47 19.46 -9.77
CA ASP A 214 -20.55 18.12 -9.21
C ASP A 214 -19.20 17.55 -8.75
N GLU A 215 -18.08 18.24 -8.98
CA GLU A 215 -16.78 17.93 -8.37
C GLU A 215 -16.87 17.86 -6.84
N PHE A 216 -16.12 16.94 -6.23
CA PHE A 216 -16.03 16.82 -4.78
C PHE A 216 -14.76 16.14 -4.31
N VAL A 217 -14.48 16.34 -3.02
CA VAL A 217 -13.49 15.61 -2.24
C VAL A 217 -14.22 14.95 -1.08
N GLU A 218 -13.94 13.69 -0.83
CA GLU A 218 -14.43 12.94 0.33
C GLU A 218 -13.30 12.65 1.30
N LEU A 219 -13.55 12.85 2.58
CA LEU A 219 -12.64 12.49 3.67
C LEU A 219 -13.17 11.30 4.45
N ARG A 220 -12.27 10.43 4.89
CA ARG A 220 -12.57 9.31 5.79
C ARG A 220 -11.89 9.48 7.13
N ASN A 221 -12.61 9.11 8.18
CA ASN A 221 -12.04 8.92 9.51
C ASN A 221 -11.76 7.42 9.73
N PRO A 222 -10.49 6.97 9.71
CA PRO A 222 -10.16 5.56 9.92
C PRO A 222 -10.36 5.09 11.37
N THR A 223 -10.53 6.01 12.32
CA THR A 223 -10.46 5.68 13.74
C THR A 223 -11.80 5.29 14.35
N ASP A 224 -11.74 4.78 15.58
CA ASP A 224 -12.90 4.50 16.42
C ASP A 224 -13.38 5.72 17.23
N GLN A 225 -12.74 6.88 17.05
CA GLN A 225 -13.08 8.13 17.75
C GLN A 225 -13.70 9.16 16.81
N THR A 226 -14.52 10.07 17.37
CA THR A 226 -14.98 11.25 16.62
C THR A 226 -13.85 12.27 16.50
N VAL A 227 -13.60 12.77 15.29
CA VAL A 227 -12.61 13.81 15.03
C VAL A 227 -13.32 15.14 14.84
N ALA A 228 -12.93 16.15 15.62
CA ALA A 228 -13.36 17.52 15.39
C ALA A 228 -12.62 18.09 14.19
N LEU A 229 -13.34 18.70 13.25
CA LEU A 229 -12.79 19.26 12.01
C LEU A 229 -12.35 20.73 12.18
N ASP A 230 -12.40 21.27 13.39
CA ASP A 230 -11.93 22.62 13.69
C ASP A 230 -10.45 22.77 13.31
N GLY A 231 -10.20 23.63 12.30
CA GLY A 231 -8.87 23.89 11.79
C GLY A 231 -8.40 22.93 10.70
N TYR A 232 -9.16 21.90 10.31
CA TYR A 232 -8.83 21.14 9.11
C TYR A 232 -9.16 21.94 7.85
N LYS A 233 -8.40 21.75 6.78
CA LYS A 233 -8.59 22.41 5.50
C LYS A 233 -8.48 21.41 4.35
N VAL A 234 -9.17 21.72 3.26
CA VAL A 234 -9.06 21.04 1.98
C VAL A 234 -8.87 22.10 0.90
N GLY A 235 -8.01 21.85 -0.07
CA GLY A 235 -7.76 22.77 -1.16
C GLY A 235 -6.86 22.15 -2.22
N ASP A 236 -6.62 22.90 -3.27
CA ASP A 236 -5.77 22.56 -4.42
C ASP A 236 -4.38 23.20 -4.32
N GLU A 237 -4.21 24.27 -3.52
CA GLU A 237 -2.89 24.92 -3.43
C GLU A 237 -1.87 24.10 -2.63
N GLU A 238 -0.85 23.59 -3.33
CA GLU A 238 0.31 22.85 -2.85
C GLU A 238 1.34 23.74 -2.12
N GLU A 239 1.40 25.03 -2.46
CA GLU A 239 2.38 25.96 -1.91
C GLU A 239 1.78 27.18 -1.18
N ARG A 240 2.23 27.40 0.06
CA ARG A 240 1.77 28.54 0.87
C ARG A 240 2.02 29.90 0.20
N GLY A 241 0.97 30.69 0.08
CA GLY A 241 0.97 32.10 -0.35
C GLY A 241 0.75 32.31 -1.85
N LYS A 242 0.37 31.26 -2.56
CA LYS A 242 0.15 31.25 -4.00
C LYS A 242 -1.36 31.41 -4.34
N GLY A 243 -1.72 31.07 -5.57
CA GLY A 243 -2.86 31.60 -6.30
C GLY A 243 -4.13 30.75 -6.28
N GLU A 244 -4.05 29.52 -5.80
CA GLU A 244 -5.13 28.54 -5.80
C GLU A 244 -5.93 28.55 -4.49
N GLY A 245 -6.86 27.62 -4.35
CA GLY A 245 -7.84 27.58 -3.29
C GLY A 245 -7.37 26.83 -2.05
N MET A 246 -7.72 27.36 -0.89
CA MET A 246 -7.70 26.59 0.36
C MET A 246 -8.92 26.97 1.18
N VAL A 247 -9.69 25.99 1.63
CA VAL A 247 -10.89 26.19 2.42
C VAL A 247 -10.86 25.36 3.69
N ARG A 248 -11.37 25.91 4.80
CA ARG A 248 -11.45 25.24 6.10
C ARG A 248 -12.87 24.88 6.45
N PHE A 249 -13.01 23.83 7.26
CA PHE A 249 -14.32 23.45 7.81
C PHE A 249 -14.88 24.55 8.72
N PRO A 250 -16.22 24.77 8.73
CA PRO A 250 -16.86 25.69 9.65
C PRO A 250 -16.76 25.17 11.10
N GLY A 251 -16.73 26.09 12.06
CA GLY A 251 -16.54 25.74 13.47
C GLY A 251 -17.61 24.79 14.02
N GLY A 252 -17.18 23.80 14.80
CA GLY A 252 -18.05 22.76 15.37
C GLY A 252 -18.41 21.61 14.43
N ALA A 253 -17.82 21.57 13.23
CA ALA A 253 -17.87 20.40 12.35
C ALA A 253 -17.09 19.21 12.97
N ALA A 254 -17.57 17.99 12.72
CA ALA A 254 -16.93 16.77 13.21
C ALA A 254 -17.28 15.59 12.29
N ILE A 255 -16.38 14.61 12.23
CA ILE A 255 -16.56 13.34 11.52
C ILE A 255 -16.59 12.19 12.54
N GLY A 256 -17.61 11.35 12.45
CA GLY A 256 -17.79 10.21 13.35
C GLY A 256 -16.75 9.10 13.13
N PRO A 257 -16.62 8.13 14.05
CA PRO A 257 -15.80 6.94 13.86
C PRO A 257 -16.13 6.22 12.56
N GLY A 258 -15.13 5.83 11.77
CA GLY A 258 -15.32 5.12 10.50
C GLY A 258 -16.16 5.86 9.45
N SER A 259 -16.51 7.12 9.70
CA SER A 259 -17.47 7.87 8.87
C SER A 259 -16.77 8.61 7.73
N LEU A 260 -17.58 9.03 6.76
CA LEU A 260 -17.18 9.81 5.60
C LEU A 260 -17.78 11.22 5.67
N VAL A 261 -17.10 12.19 5.08
CA VAL A 261 -17.58 13.56 4.89
C VAL A 261 -17.30 13.99 3.46
N VAL A 262 -18.33 14.46 2.77
CA VAL A 262 -18.23 14.94 1.38
C VAL A 262 -18.22 16.47 1.33
N VAL A 263 -17.19 17.03 0.70
CA VAL A 263 -17.06 18.47 0.38
C VAL A 263 -17.22 18.66 -1.12
N ALA A 264 -18.35 19.22 -1.56
CA ALA A 264 -18.64 19.41 -2.98
C ALA A 264 -18.40 20.85 -3.46
N LYS A 265 -18.14 21.04 -4.76
CA LYS A 265 -18.07 22.37 -5.39
C LYS A 265 -19.36 23.14 -5.32
N ASN A 266 -20.48 22.46 -5.47
CA ASN A 266 -21.80 23.05 -5.32
C ASN A 266 -22.83 22.00 -4.92
N ALA A 267 -23.48 22.21 -3.79
CA ALA A 267 -24.43 21.24 -3.26
C ALA A 267 -25.64 20.99 -4.18
N ALA A 268 -26.11 22.00 -4.90
CA ALA A 268 -27.26 21.83 -5.79
C ALA A 268 -26.92 20.98 -7.02
N GLN A 269 -25.74 21.17 -7.62
CA GLN A 269 -25.27 20.38 -8.76
C GLN A 269 -24.86 18.97 -8.34
N PHE A 270 -24.17 18.83 -7.20
CA PHE A 270 -23.90 17.54 -6.57
C PHE A 270 -25.20 16.75 -6.34
N GLN A 271 -26.20 17.37 -5.71
CA GLN A 271 -27.48 16.72 -5.44
C GLN A 271 -28.22 16.32 -6.71
N ALA A 272 -28.13 17.13 -7.78
CA ALA A 272 -28.74 16.80 -9.05
C ALA A 272 -28.15 15.53 -9.68
N ARG A 273 -26.84 15.26 -9.47
CA ARG A 273 -26.15 14.06 -9.95
C ARG A 273 -26.35 12.86 -9.03
N PHE A 274 -26.11 13.01 -7.73
CA PHE A 274 -26.03 11.89 -6.79
C PHE A 274 -27.32 11.62 -6.01
N GLY A 275 -28.31 12.52 -6.09
CA GLY A 275 -29.59 12.38 -5.41
C GLY A 275 -29.56 12.61 -3.89
N ALA A 276 -28.39 12.90 -3.32
CA ALA A 276 -28.16 13.25 -1.92
C ALA A 276 -27.46 14.62 -1.82
N LEU A 277 -27.62 15.32 -0.69
CA LEU A 277 -26.83 16.51 -0.41
C LEU A 277 -25.43 16.11 0.08
N PRO A 278 -24.38 16.88 -0.23
CA PRO A 278 -23.08 16.70 0.41
C PRO A 278 -23.13 17.22 1.85
N ASP A 279 -22.11 16.91 2.65
CA ASP A 279 -21.98 17.40 4.01
C ASP A 279 -21.56 18.87 4.07
N PHE A 280 -20.73 19.30 3.13
CA PHE A 280 -20.27 20.68 2.97
C PHE A 280 -20.24 21.08 1.50
N GLU A 281 -20.34 22.39 1.23
CA GLU A 281 -20.08 22.93 -0.11
C GLU A 281 -19.05 24.06 -0.10
N VAL A 282 -18.28 24.15 -1.19
CA VAL A 282 -17.40 25.27 -1.48
C VAL A 282 -18.23 26.35 -2.16
N VAL A 283 -18.37 27.53 -1.54
CA VAL A 283 -19.10 28.63 -2.20
C VAL A 283 -18.19 29.26 -3.25
N VAL A 284 -18.24 28.75 -4.47
CA VAL A 284 -17.48 29.32 -5.60
C VAL A 284 -18.23 30.50 -6.21
N SER A 285 -17.52 31.60 -6.43
CA SER A 285 -18.11 32.77 -7.09
C SER A 285 -18.31 32.53 -8.60
N GLY A 286 -19.52 32.78 -9.12
CA GLY A 286 -19.80 32.62 -10.56
C GLY A 286 -21.27 32.43 -10.87
N GLY A 287 -21.62 32.48 -12.16
CA GLY A 287 -22.96 32.09 -12.61
C GLY A 287 -23.07 30.57 -12.66
N GLY A 288 -24.15 30.01 -12.11
CA GLY A 288 -24.41 28.55 -12.14
C GLY A 288 -24.24 27.84 -10.79
N TYR A 289 -23.53 28.46 -9.84
CA TYR A 289 -23.36 27.94 -8.48
C TYR A 289 -24.42 28.55 -7.55
N THR A 290 -25.54 27.85 -7.38
CA THR A 290 -26.59 28.29 -6.45
C THR A 290 -26.30 27.72 -5.08
N ASP A 291 -26.10 28.60 -4.10
CA ASP A 291 -25.91 28.26 -2.69
C ASP A 291 -27.12 27.49 -2.14
N THR A 292 -26.87 26.32 -1.55
CA THR A 292 -27.90 25.47 -0.96
C THR A 292 -27.90 25.70 0.54
N LEU A 293 -28.71 26.65 1.02
CA LEU A 293 -28.75 27.09 2.43
C LEU A 293 -28.85 25.99 3.51
N ALA A 294 -29.25 24.77 3.14
CA ALA A 294 -29.29 23.62 4.05
C ALA A 294 -27.93 22.93 4.25
N VAL A 295 -26.97 23.14 3.34
CA VAL A 295 -25.61 22.60 3.38
C VAL A 295 -24.68 23.66 3.98
N PRO A 296 -23.90 23.32 5.02
CA PRO A 296 -22.88 24.21 5.56
C PRO A 296 -21.80 24.57 4.54
N ASN A 297 -21.43 25.86 4.51
CA ASN A 297 -20.39 26.36 3.62
C ASN A 297 -19.00 26.18 4.23
N MET A 298 -18.07 25.70 3.41
CA MET A 298 -16.64 25.81 3.69
C MET A 298 -16.21 27.29 3.73
N VAL A 299 -15.20 27.59 4.52
CA VAL A 299 -14.74 28.97 4.75
C VAL A 299 -13.38 29.18 4.08
N PRO A 300 -13.19 30.21 3.23
CA PRO A 300 -11.87 30.50 2.66
C PRO A 300 -10.77 30.62 3.73
N TYR A 301 -9.58 30.10 3.41
CA TYR A 301 -8.40 30.10 4.26
C TYR A 301 -7.24 30.87 3.61
N ASP A 302 -7.44 32.18 3.45
CA ASP A 302 -6.46 33.16 2.93
C ASP A 302 -5.03 33.08 3.52
N PRO A 303 -4.81 32.66 4.79
CA PRO A 303 -3.45 32.49 5.31
C PRO A 303 -2.61 31.46 4.57
N TRP A 304 -3.23 30.45 3.94
CA TRP A 304 -2.55 29.48 3.09
C TRP A 304 -2.58 29.94 1.64
N ALA A 305 -3.77 30.13 1.07
CA ALA A 305 -3.96 30.50 -0.32
C ALA A 305 -5.22 31.36 -0.49
N SER A 306 -5.21 32.28 -1.45
CA SER A 306 -6.25 33.31 -1.62
C SER A 306 -7.11 33.16 -2.88
N GLY A 307 -6.91 32.07 -3.61
CA GLY A 307 -7.62 31.75 -4.83
C GLY A 307 -9.02 31.19 -4.62
N GLN A 308 -9.54 30.55 -5.66
CA GLN A 308 -10.77 29.77 -5.62
C GLN A 308 -10.39 28.33 -5.88
N TRP A 309 -10.99 27.42 -5.13
CA TRP A 309 -10.84 26.00 -5.37
C TRP A 309 -11.41 25.64 -6.74
N ALA A 310 -10.60 25.00 -7.58
CA ALA A 310 -10.93 24.64 -8.94
C ALA A 310 -10.03 23.49 -9.42
N LEU A 311 -10.55 22.27 -9.38
CA LEU A 311 -9.83 21.10 -9.85
C LEU A 311 -9.70 21.09 -11.37
N SER A 312 -8.48 21.13 -11.88
CA SER A 312 -8.21 21.20 -13.32
C SER A 312 -8.29 19.84 -14.02
N ASN A 313 -9.14 19.72 -15.06
CA ASN A 313 -9.22 18.49 -15.88
C ASN A 313 -7.93 18.12 -16.61
N SER A 314 -6.95 19.02 -16.75
CA SER A 314 -5.63 18.66 -17.29
C SER A 314 -4.69 18.07 -16.24
N GLY A 315 -4.94 18.31 -14.95
CA GLY A 315 -4.10 17.89 -13.84
C GLY A 315 -4.02 18.93 -12.76
N ASP A 316 -4.05 18.44 -11.53
CA ASP A 316 -4.12 19.20 -10.28
C ASP A 316 -3.88 18.25 -9.09
N GLU A 317 -4.00 18.81 -7.89
CA GLU A 317 -3.87 18.13 -6.63
C GLU A 317 -4.97 18.53 -5.63
N VAL A 318 -5.15 17.71 -4.62
CA VAL A 318 -6.01 17.97 -3.47
C VAL A 318 -5.20 17.70 -2.22
N LEU A 319 -5.06 18.71 -1.37
CA LEU A 319 -4.42 18.59 -0.07
C LEU A 319 -5.44 18.56 1.05
N LEU A 320 -5.21 17.69 2.02
CA LEU A 320 -5.84 17.72 3.33
C LEU A 320 -4.84 18.28 4.35
N LEU A 321 -5.13 19.47 4.87
CA LEU A 321 -4.30 20.08 5.91
C LEU A 321 -4.90 19.90 7.30
N GLY A 322 -4.03 19.60 8.26
CA GLY A 322 -4.39 19.56 9.67
C GLY A 322 -4.59 20.95 10.29
N PRO A 323 -4.97 21.00 11.58
CA PRO A 323 -5.10 22.24 12.36
C PRO A 323 -3.87 23.15 12.30
N ASN A 324 -2.67 22.58 12.19
CA ASN A 324 -1.39 23.28 12.21
C ASN A 324 -0.86 23.68 10.81
N ASP A 325 -1.65 23.51 9.75
CA ASP A 325 -1.24 23.72 8.34
C ASP A 325 -0.20 22.70 7.83
N GLU A 326 -0.07 21.54 8.49
CA GLU A 326 0.69 20.40 7.98
C GLU A 326 -0.18 19.59 7.00
N ILE A 327 0.42 19.13 5.91
CA ILE A 327 -0.22 18.20 4.97
C ILE A 327 -0.35 16.86 5.68
N LEU A 328 -1.58 16.33 5.74
CA LEU A 328 -1.90 15.04 6.35
C LEU A 328 -2.10 13.95 5.30
N ASP A 329 -2.66 14.34 4.16
CA ASP A 329 -2.88 13.47 3.01
C ASP A 329 -2.99 14.35 1.76
N ALA A 330 -2.67 13.78 0.61
CA ALA A 330 -2.76 14.41 -0.68
C ALA A 330 -3.16 13.43 -1.78
N VAL A 331 -3.84 13.96 -2.80
CA VAL A 331 -4.14 13.23 -4.04
C VAL A 331 -3.73 14.10 -5.21
N ALA A 332 -2.84 13.59 -6.07
CA ALA A 332 -2.50 14.24 -7.33
C ALA A 332 -3.03 13.43 -8.50
N PHE A 333 -3.37 14.10 -9.61
CA PHE A 333 -3.91 13.45 -10.80
C PHE A 333 -3.45 14.11 -12.10
N ARG A 334 -3.37 13.32 -13.17
CA ARG A 334 -2.92 13.75 -14.51
C ARG A 334 -1.60 14.54 -14.47
N ASP A 335 -1.59 15.78 -14.95
CA ASP A 335 -0.43 16.67 -15.01
C ASP A 335 -0.19 17.48 -13.69
N GLY A 336 -0.81 17.12 -12.56
CA GLY A 336 -0.62 17.79 -11.26
C GLY A 336 0.81 17.69 -10.71
N ASP A 337 1.14 18.45 -9.66
CA ASP A 337 2.49 18.45 -9.05
C ASP A 337 2.59 17.41 -7.92
N TYR A 338 2.73 16.14 -8.31
CA TYR A 338 2.91 15.00 -7.40
C TYR A 338 4.02 15.24 -6.37
N ALA A 339 5.16 15.80 -6.82
CA ALA A 339 6.31 16.00 -5.95
C ALA A 339 6.07 17.09 -4.89
N ALA A 340 5.36 18.16 -5.26
CA ALA A 340 4.98 19.20 -4.30
C ALA A 340 3.89 18.73 -3.33
N ALA A 341 2.95 17.92 -3.82
CA ALA A 341 1.91 17.28 -3.01
C ALA A 341 2.46 16.18 -2.07
N GLY A 342 3.67 15.68 -2.32
CA GLY A 342 4.32 14.64 -1.51
C GLY A 342 3.94 13.22 -1.89
N VAL A 343 3.40 13.01 -3.09
CA VAL A 343 2.93 11.71 -3.60
C VAL A 343 3.65 11.30 -4.88
N THR A 344 3.43 10.06 -5.31
CA THR A 344 4.01 9.44 -6.51
C THR A 344 2.94 8.66 -7.29
N GLY A 345 3.34 8.02 -8.40
CA GLY A 345 2.46 7.19 -9.21
C GLY A 345 1.43 7.98 -10.01
N VAL A 346 1.73 8.32 -11.26
CA VAL A 346 0.81 9.11 -12.08
C VAL A 346 -0.47 8.32 -12.38
N LEU A 347 -1.62 8.89 -12.02
CA LEU A 347 -2.93 8.26 -12.22
C LEU A 347 -3.97 9.27 -12.74
N SER A 348 -5.02 8.78 -13.41
CA SER A 348 -6.06 9.61 -14.01
C SER A 348 -7.39 8.87 -14.14
N ALA A 349 -8.43 9.36 -13.48
CA ALA A 349 -9.81 8.88 -13.68
C ALA A 349 -10.53 9.71 -14.77
N PRO A 350 -10.83 9.16 -15.97
CA PRO A 350 -11.54 9.91 -17.01
C PRO A 350 -13.01 10.14 -16.66
N GLU A 351 -13.61 11.26 -17.11
CA GLU A 351 -15.06 11.49 -17.00
C GLU A 351 -15.85 10.23 -17.46
N PRO A 352 -16.79 9.69 -16.66
CA PRO A 352 -17.37 10.27 -15.44
C PRO A 352 -16.84 9.70 -14.12
N ARG A 353 -15.67 9.04 -14.13
CA ARG A 353 -15.10 8.30 -13.00
C ARG A 353 -14.41 9.20 -11.98
N SER A 354 -14.29 8.71 -10.75
CA SER A 354 -13.51 9.30 -9.65
C SER A 354 -12.28 8.44 -9.33
N LEU A 355 -11.34 9.03 -8.59
CA LEU A 355 -10.29 8.31 -7.87
C LEU A 355 -10.83 7.93 -6.50
N GLN A 356 -10.81 6.64 -6.17
CA GLN A 356 -11.32 6.09 -4.90
C GLN A 356 -10.22 5.33 -4.18
N ARG A 357 -9.81 5.80 -2.99
CA ARG A 357 -8.79 5.13 -2.19
C ARG A 357 -9.30 3.75 -1.76
N VAL A 358 -8.50 2.72 -2.00
CA VAL A 358 -8.86 1.34 -1.66
C VAL A 358 -8.40 1.01 -0.24
N GLY A 359 -9.36 0.82 0.65
CA GLY A 359 -9.12 0.43 2.03
C GLY A 359 -8.63 1.60 2.90
N LEU A 360 -7.66 1.32 3.76
CA LEU A 360 -7.06 2.29 4.69
C LEU A 360 -5.55 2.46 4.44
N ASP A 361 -5.00 1.75 3.46
CA ASP A 361 -3.59 1.81 3.14
C ASP A 361 -3.30 3.11 2.38
N ASP A 362 -2.19 3.76 2.72
CA ASP A 362 -1.71 4.99 2.12
C ASP A 362 -0.19 4.88 2.01
N THR A 363 0.28 4.62 0.79
CA THR A 363 1.71 4.45 0.48
C THR A 363 2.28 5.68 -0.21
N ASP A 364 1.50 6.77 -0.29
CA ASP A 364 1.81 7.95 -1.09
C ASP A 364 2.07 7.62 -2.58
N ASP A 365 1.52 6.51 -3.11
CA ASP A 365 1.56 6.16 -4.54
C ASP A 365 0.12 6.01 -5.05
N MET A 366 -0.30 6.92 -5.93
CA MET A 366 -1.70 6.94 -6.38
C MET A 366 -2.08 5.67 -7.14
N ARG A 367 -1.15 5.05 -7.87
CA ARG A 367 -1.40 3.77 -8.57
C ARG A 367 -1.48 2.62 -7.59
N ALA A 368 -0.74 2.66 -6.48
CA ALA A 368 -0.88 1.66 -5.43
C ALA A 368 -2.18 1.84 -4.64
N ASP A 369 -2.70 3.06 -4.49
CA ASP A 369 -3.76 3.33 -3.51
C ASP A 369 -5.16 3.55 -4.07
N PHE A 370 -5.29 4.01 -5.32
CA PHE A 370 -6.57 4.45 -5.86
C PHE A 370 -7.09 3.53 -6.96
N ALA A 371 -8.39 3.21 -6.87
CA ALA A 371 -9.18 2.66 -7.95
C ALA A 371 -9.87 3.77 -8.77
N MET A 372 -10.16 3.47 -10.04
CA MET A 372 -10.83 4.34 -11.00
C MET A 372 -12.21 3.76 -11.35
N ASP A 373 -13.26 4.21 -10.66
CA ASP A 373 -14.62 3.72 -10.89
C ASP A 373 -15.66 4.85 -10.89
N LEU A 374 -16.92 4.53 -11.13
CA LEU A 374 -18.02 5.47 -11.02
C LEU A 374 -18.10 6.04 -9.61
N PRO A 375 -18.29 7.36 -9.47
CA PRO A 375 -18.29 7.99 -8.16
C PRO A 375 -19.38 7.48 -7.24
N ASN A 376 -19.01 7.25 -5.98
CA ASN A 376 -19.82 6.62 -4.94
C ASN A 376 -19.79 7.41 -3.62
N PRO A 377 -20.07 8.72 -3.64
CA PRO A 377 -19.92 9.57 -2.46
C PRO A 377 -20.78 9.06 -1.29
N GLY A 378 -20.16 9.01 -0.13
CA GLY A 378 -20.70 8.47 1.12
C GLY A 378 -20.53 6.96 1.29
N ALA A 379 -19.78 6.29 0.41
CA ALA A 379 -19.52 4.85 0.50
C ALA A 379 -18.03 4.54 0.31
N PRO A 380 -17.36 3.91 1.30
CA PRO A 380 -15.93 3.63 1.19
C PRO A 380 -15.67 2.51 0.19
N THR A 381 -14.55 2.62 -0.53
CA THR A 381 -14.06 1.57 -1.42
C THR A 381 -13.13 0.66 -0.62
N ASP A 382 -13.71 -0.34 0.06
CA ASP A 382 -12.95 -1.32 0.84
C ASP A 382 -12.66 -2.60 0.04
N LEU A 383 -11.60 -3.33 0.43
CA LEU A 383 -11.31 -4.66 -0.12
C LEU A 383 -12.50 -5.62 0.12
N PRO A 384 -13.00 -6.32 -0.91
CA PRO A 384 -14.02 -7.34 -0.73
C PRO A 384 -13.59 -8.43 0.25
N SER A 385 -14.49 -8.77 1.19
CA SER A 385 -14.26 -9.88 2.11
C SER A 385 -14.11 -11.20 1.35
N PRO A 386 -13.15 -12.07 1.72
CA PRO A 386 -12.92 -13.33 1.02
C PRO A 386 -14.15 -14.25 1.13
N PRO A 387 -14.77 -14.66 0.01
CA PRO A 387 -15.86 -15.63 0.05
C PRO A 387 -15.32 -17.04 0.38
N PRO A 388 -16.21 -17.98 0.72
CA PRO A 388 -15.85 -19.39 0.72
C PRO A 388 -15.27 -19.82 -0.64
N PRO A 389 -14.28 -20.72 -0.68
CA PRO A 389 -13.71 -21.21 -1.93
C PRO A 389 -14.78 -21.70 -2.91
N PRO A 390 -14.74 -21.29 -4.18
CA PRO A 390 -15.66 -21.81 -5.19
C PRO A 390 -15.45 -23.32 -5.36
N PRO A 391 -16.51 -24.09 -5.70
CA PRO A 391 -16.38 -25.52 -5.90
C PRO A 391 -15.54 -25.80 -7.15
N ALA A 392 -14.56 -26.70 -7.02
CA ALA A 392 -13.77 -27.22 -8.15
C ALA A 392 -14.29 -28.61 -8.59
N PRO A 393 -15.08 -28.71 -9.69
CA PRO A 393 -15.66 -29.97 -10.15
C PRO A 393 -14.60 -31.03 -10.46
N ALA A 394 -14.87 -32.28 -10.10
CA ALA A 394 -13.99 -33.39 -10.44
C ALA A 394 -14.05 -33.69 -11.95
N LEU A 395 -12.87 -33.89 -12.54
CA LEU A 395 -12.67 -34.34 -13.91
C LEU A 395 -12.09 -35.76 -13.92
N PRO A 396 -12.14 -36.49 -15.06
CA PRO A 396 -11.49 -37.80 -15.18
C PRO A 396 -9.99 -37.75 -14.82
N GLY A 397 -9.45 -38.89 -14.39
CA GLY A 397 -8.02 -38.99 -14.07
C GLY A 397 -7.60 -38.34 -12.73
N GLY A 398 -8.57 -37.95 -11.88
CA GLY A 398 -8.28 -37.30 -10.60
C GLY A 398 -8.03 -35.78 -10.71
N MET A 399 -8.24 -35.22 -11.90
CA MET A 399 -8.14 -33.78 -12.14
C MET A 399 -9.33 -33.02 -11.54
N ARG A 400 -9.18 -31.70 -11.43
CA ARG A 400 -10.24 -30.76 -11.04
C ARG A 400 -10.31 -29.62 -12.04
N ALA A 401 -11.53 -29.14 -12.28
CA ALA A 401 -11.75 -27.93 -13.06
C ALA A 401 -11.63 -26.71 -12.15
N TYR A 402 -10.77 -25.79 -12.53
CA TYR A 402 -10.62 -24.47 -11.91
C TYR A 402 -11.00 -23.42 -12.96
N PHE A 403 -11.62 -22.34 -12.50
CA PHE A 403 -12.09 -21.23 -13.30
C PHE A 403 -11.35 -19.97 -12.88
N GLY A 404 -10.81 -19.23 -13.82
CA GLY A 404 -9.95 -18.07 -13.56
C GLY A 404 -9.65 -17.33 -14.85
N CYS A 405 -8.96 -16.20 -14.71
CA CYS A 405 -8.55 -15.34 -15.83
C CYS A 405 -7.02 -15.22 -15.83
N LEU A 406 -6.38 -15.34 -16.99
CA LEU A 406 -4.92 -15.22 -17.16
C LEU A 406 -4.48 -13.91 -17.83
N GLN A 407 -5.43 -13.04 -18.19
CA GLN A 407 -5.14 -11.73 -18.76
C GLN A 407 -6.09 -10.68 -18.17
N ALA A 408 -5.54 -9.84 -17.30
CA ALA A 408 -6.20 -8.71 -16.68
C ALA A 408 -5.15 -7.68 -16.26
N HIS A 409 -5.57 -6.43 -16.09
CA HIS A 409 -4.68 -5.30 -15.82
C HIS A 409 -5.03 -4.63 -14.50
N SER A 410 -4.04 -3.98 -13.91
CA SER A 410 -4.12 -3.14 -12.72
C SER A 410 -3.68 -1.71 -13.06
N THR A 411 -3.66 -0.84 -12.07
CA THR A 411 -3.13 0.53 -12.20
C THR A 411 -1.64 0.60 -12.50
N TYR A 412 -0.92 -0.53 -12.53
CA TYR A 412 0.47 -0.57 -13.02
C TYR A 412 0.56 -0.52 -14.55
N SER A 413 -0.54 -0.78 -15.26
CA SER A 413 -0.75 -0.26 -16.61
C SER A 413 -2.05 0.56 -16.72
N ASP A 414 -3.08 -0.01 -17.31
CA ASP A 414 -4.32 0.60 -17.76
C ASP A 414 -5.55 0.03 -17.06
N GLY A 415 -5.35 -0.83 -16.08
CA GLY A 415 -6.40 -1.34 -15.21
C GLY A 415 -6.91 -0.29 -14.21
N SER A 416 -8.14 -0.50 -13.77
CA SER A 416 -8.91 0.45 -12.96
C SER A 416 -8.69 0.36 -11.46
N GLY A 417 -7.65 -0.32 -10.98
CA GLY A 417 -7.33 -0.32 -9.56
C GLY A 417 -6.08 -1.12 -9.22
N PRO A 418 -5.59 -0.98 -7.97
CA PRO A 418 -4.34 -1.58 -7.55
C PRO A 418 -4.40 -3.10 -7.49
N PRO A 419 -3.26 -3.81 -7.60
CA PRO A 419 -3.24 -5.26 -7.68
C PRO A 419 -4.00 -5.96 -6.54
N ARG A 420 -3.88 -5.47 -5.31
CA ARG A 420 -4.57 -5.97 -4.11
C ARG A 420 -6.08 -5.91 -4.25
N TYR A 421 -6.58 -4.83 -4.87
CA TYR A 421 -8.00 -4.66 -5.15
C TYR A 421 -8.45 -5.62 -6.23
N ALA A 422 -7.72 -5.70 -7.33
CA ALA A 422 -8.03 -6.58 -8.45
C ALA A 422 -8.10 -8.06 -8.03
N TYR A 423 -7.13 -8.55 -7.26
CA TYR A 423 -7.16 -9.90 -6.72
C TYR A 423 -8.31 -10.13 -5.74
N ALA A 424 -8.60 -9.17 -4.86
CA ALA A 424 -9.71 -9.29 -3.91
C ALA A 424 -11.07 -9.34 -4.63
N VAL A 425 -11.27 -8.52 -5.66
CA VAL A 425 -12.47 -8.52 -6.51
C VAL A 425 -12.59 -9.83 -7.29
N GLY A 426 -11.53 -10.27 -7.98
CA GLY A 426 -11.53 -11.55 -8.71
C GLY A 426 -11.87 -12.74 -7.81
N ARG A 427 -11.30 -12.77 -6.60
CA ARG A 427 -11.63 -13.78 -5.60
C ARG A 427 -13.09 -13.68 -5.14
N ALA A 428 -13.60 -12.47 -4.89
CA ALA A 428 -14.99 -12.23 -4.51
C ALA A 428 -15.99 -12.64 -5.59
N ASN A 429 -15.62 -12.49 -6.87
CA ASN A 429 -16.40 -12.94 -8.02
C ASN A 429 -16.33 -14.46 -8.27
N GLY A 430 -15.61 -15.20 -7.41
CA GLY A 430 -15.61 -16.65 -7.42
C GLY A 430 -14.60 -17.26 -8.40
N LEU A 431 -13.57 -16.50 -8.78
CA LEU A 431 -12.41 -17.07 -9.46
C LEU A 431 -11.61 -17.96 -8.50
N HIS A 432 -11.02 -19.01 -9.05
CA HIS A 432 -10.04 -19.86 -8.37
C HIS A 432 -8.61 -19.32 -8.56
N PHE A 433 -8.38 -18.57 -9.65
CA PHE A 433 -7.14 -17.88 -9.89
C PHE A 433 -7.37 -16.62 -10.75
N LEU A 434 -6.52 -15.63 -10.56
CA LEU A 434 -6.44 -14.43 -11.40
C LEU A 434 -4.98 -14.15 -11.66
N ALA A 435 -4.62 -13.91 -12.93
CA ALA A 435 -3.34 -13.33 -13.28
C ALA A 435 -3.50 -11.85 -13.62
N LEU A 436 -2.65 -11.03 -13.04
CA LEU A 436 -2.43 -9.67 -13.51
C LEU A 436 -1.22 -9.68 -14.44
N THR A 437 -1.44 -9.21 -15.66
CA THR A 437 -0.48 -9.21 -16.76
C THR A 437 -0.38 -7.80 -17.34
N ASP A 438 -0.10 -6.83 -16.47
CA ASP A 438 0.05 -5.43 -16.85
C ASP A 438 1.01 -5.26 -18.04
N HIS A 439 0.77 -4.22 -18.84
CA HIS A 439 1.62 -3.89 -19.98
C HIS A 439 3.05 -3.56 -19.51
N SER A 440 4.03 -4.41 -19.86
CA SER A 440 5.42 -4.33 -19.33
C SER A 440 6.23 -3.10 -19.71
N HIS A 441 5.65 -2.20 -20.50
CA HIS A 441 6.26 -0.94 -20.90
C HIS A 441 5.74 0.25 -20.08
N TRP A 442 4.79 0.03 -19.17
CA TRP A 442 4.21 1.08 -18.30
C TRP A 442 4.67 0.99 -16.85
N PHE A 443 5.33 -0.12 -16.46
CA PHE A 443 5.83 -0.32 -15.11
C PHE A 443 7.35 -0.61 -15.10
N GLY A 444 7.97 -0.42 -13.93
CA GLY A 444 9.39 -0.66 -13.68
C GLY A 444 9.65 -1.80 -12.70
N PRO A 445 10.92 -1.96 -12.27
CA PRO A 445 11.31 -3.01 -11.32
C PRO A 445 10.62 -2.92 -9.95
N GLU A 446 10.27 -1.71 -9.49
CA GLU A 446 9.62 -1.48 -8.20
C GLU A 446 8.19 -2.02 -8.22
N GLU A 447 7.39 -1.66 -9.22
CA GLU A 447 6.03 -2.17 -9.40
C GLU A 447 6.03 -3.67 -9.72
N TRP A 448 7.03 -4.17 -10.45
CA TRP A 448 7.18 -5.61 -10.69
C TRP A 448 7.40 -6.39 -9.40
N ALA A 449 8.23 -5.87 -8.49
CA ALA A 449 8.49 -6.47 -7.19
C ALA A 449 7.25 -6.40 -6.30
N ASP A 450 6.62 -5.22 -6.21
CA ASP A 450 5.40 -5.02 -5.44
C ASP A 450 4.24 -5.91 -5.94
N LEU A 451 4.06 -6.06 -7.25
CA LEU A 451 3.05 -6.97 -7.82
C LEU A 451 3.30 -8.43 -7.39
N GLU A 452 4.55 -8.83 -7.10
CA GLU A 452 4.85 -10.15 -6.53
C GLU A 452 4.31 -10.29 -5.13
N ASP A 453 4.59 -9.31 -4.29
CA ASP A 453 4.22 -9.31 -2.89
C ASP A 453 2.70 -9.23 -2.77
N GLN A 454 2.03 -8.39 -3.56
CA GLN A 454 0.57 -8.34 -3.63
C GLN A 454 -0.06 -9.64 -4.14
N ALA A 455 0.57 -10.33 -5.12
CA ALA A 455 0.09 -11.65 -5.57
C ALA A 455 0.29 -12.74 -4.48
N ARG A 456 1.40 -12.68 -3.76
CA ARG A 456 1.70 -13.60 -2.66
C ARG A 456 0.69 -13.43 -1.53
N ASP A 457 0.40 -12.19 -1.14
CA ASP A 457 -0.52 -11.85 -0.06
C ASP A 457 -1.98 -12.13 -0.42
N ALA A 458 -2.35 -11.96 -1.69
CA ALA A 458 -3.69 -12.27 -2.16
C ALA A 458 -3.97 -13.77 -2.26
N THR A 459 -2.93 -14.61 -2.40
CA THR A 459 -3.05 -16.06 -2.53
C THR A 459 -3.55 -16.68 -1.22
N VAL A 460 -4.57 -17.54 -1.33
CA VAL A 460 -5.17 -18.24 -0.18
C VAL A 460 -5.15 -19.73 -0.45
N ASP A 461 -4.37 -20.46 0.36
CA ASP A 461 -4.19 -21.91 0.24
C ASP A 461 -5.52 -22.67 0.13
N GLY A 462 -5.65 -23.44 -0.95
CA GLY A 462 -6.85 -24.24 -1.23
C GLY A 462 -8.09 -23.44 -1.64
N ALA A 463 -7.96 -22.12 -1.83
CA ALA A 463 -9.07 -21.23 -2.13
C ALA A 463 -8.87 -20.39 -3.40
N PHE A 464 -7.72 -19.71 -3.51
CA PHE A 464 -7.46 -18.74 -4.57
C PHE A 464 -5.97 -18.63 -4.85
N VAL A 465 -5.58 -18.53 -6.11
CA VAL A 465 -4.19 -18.31 -6.53
C VAL A 465 -4.11 -16.99 -7.29
N ALA A 466 -3.41 -16.02 -6.73
CA ALA A 466 -3.03 -14.81 -7.46
C ALA A 466 -1.72 -15.08 -8.21
N LEU A 467 -1.65 -14.62 -9.45
CA LEU A 467 -0.53 -14.84 -10.35
C LEU A 467 -0.02 -13.49 -10.86
N ARG A 468 1.27 -13.21 -10.65
CA ARG A 468 1.95 -12.13 -11.34
C ARG A 468 2.41 -12.60 -12.73
N GLY A 469 2.18 -11.77 -13.73
CA GLY A 469 2.80 -11.84 -15.04
C GLY A 469 2.91 -10.47 -15.67
N PHE A 470 3.25 -10.44 -16.95
CA PHE A 470 3.28 -9.21 -17.73
C PHE A 470 2.83 -9.47 -19.16
N GLU A 471 2.30 -8.44 -19.81
CA GLU A 471 1.99 -8.46 -21.23
C GLU A 471 3.07 -7.72 -22.01
N TRP A 472 3.87 -8.49 -22.76
CA TRP A 472 4.76 -7.92 -23.77
C TRP A 472 3.94 -7.38 -24.93
N THR A 473 3.78 -6.06 -24.94
CA THR A 473 2.81 -5.36 -25.77
C THR A 473 3.52 -4.75 -26.96
N HIS A 474 3.76 -5.51 -28.03
CA HIS A 474 4.52 -4.99 -29.17
C HIS A 474 3.65 -4.17 -30.13
N LYS A 475 4.25 -3.14 -30.74
CA LYS A 475 3.53 -2.16 -31.60
C LYS A 475 2.89 -2.76 -32.84
N THR A 476 3.41 -3.89 -33.33
CA THR A 476 2.98 -4.52 -34.60
C THR A 476 3.05 -6.05 -34.62
N ALA A 477 3.61 -6.69 -33.59
CA ALA A 477 3.95 -8.11 -33.65
C ALA A 477 2.97 -8.99 -32.88
N GLY A 478 1.95 -8.40 -32.26
CA GLY A 478 1.06 -9.07 -31.32
C GLY A 478 1.49 -8.83 -29.87
N HIS A 479 0.64 -9.28 -28.95
CA HIS A 479 0.86 -9.17 -27.51
C HIS A 479 1.00 -10.57 -26.90
N ILE A 480 1.94 -10.72 -25.97
CA ILE A 480 2.24 -12.02 -25.35
C ILE A 480 2.24 -11.87 -23.84
N GLY A 481 1.33 -12.55 -23.16
CA GLY A 481 1.37 -12.70 -21.71
C GLY A 481 2.42 -13.71 -21.28
N VAL A 482 3.17 -13.39 -20.25
CA VAL A 482 4.19 -14.28 -19.66
C VAL A 482 3.98 -14.37 -18.16
N LEU A 483 3.94 -15.60 -17.65
CA LEU A 483 3.84 -15.94 -16.24
C LEU A 483 5.06 -16.75 -15.80
N GLY A 484 5.39 -16.69 -14.50
CA GLY A 484 6.37 -17.59 -13.90
C GLY A 484 7.83 -17.24 -14.19
N THR A 485 8.14 -15.95 -14.36
CA THR A 485 9.50 -15.43 -14.57
C THR A 485 9.98 -14.61 -13.38
N GLU A 486 11.30 -14.57 -13.15
CA GLU A 486 11.92 -13.70 -12.15
C GLU A 486 11.90 -12.23 -12.59
N GLY A 487 12.18 -11.97 -13.87
CA GLY A 487 12.12 -10.64 -14.48
C GLY A 487 11.05 -10.53 -15.57
N PHE A 488 10.96 -9.36 -16.18
CA PHE A 488 10.08 -9.08 -17.30
C PHE A 488 10.86 -8.56 -18.51
N ALA A 489 10.25 -8.66 -19.70
CA ALA A 489 10.76 -8.06 -20.91
C ALA A 489 9.81 -6.95 -21.38
N SER A 490 10.37 -5.81 -21.78
CA SER A 490 9.63 -4.65 -22.25
C SER A 490 9.92 -4.37 -23.71
N ARG A 491 8.90 -3.95 -24.45
CA ARG A 491 9.05 -3.51 -25.85
C ARG A 491 9.89 -2.23 -26.01
N ASP A 492 10.16 -1.51 -24.93
CA ASP A 492 10.98 -0.30 -24.94
C ASP A 492 12.47 -0.61 -24.61
N ASP A 493 12.79 -1.87 -24.26
CA ASP A 493 14.16 -2.36 -24.20
C ASP A 493 14.60 -2.84 -25.61
N PRO A 494 15.62 -2.23 -26.24
CA PRO A 494 16.13 -2.66 -27.55
C PRO A 494 16.65 -4.09 -27.60
N ALA A 495 16.87 -4.74 -26.45
CA ALA A 495 17.23 -6.15 -26.40
C ALA A 495 16.05 -7.09 -26.69
N TYR A 496 14.80 -6.60 -26.59
CA TYR A 496 13.56 -7.39 -26.67
C TYR A 496 12.46 -6.67 -27.48
N ASP A 497 12.82 -5.73 -28.36
CA ASP A 497 11.87 -4.89 -29.12
C ASP A 497 11.43 -5.51 -30.46
N SER A 498 11.85 -6.74 -30.77
CA SER A 498 11.36 -7.54 -31.88
C SER A 498 10.87 -8.92 -31.43
N LEU A 499 9.99 -9.54 -32.23
CA LEU A 499 9.42 -10.85 -31.90
C LEU A 499 10.51 -11.94 -31.80
N ALA A 500 11.52 -11.90 -32.67
CA ALA A 500 12.61 -12.87 -32.65
C ALA A 500 13.50 -12.73 -31.40
N GLU A 501 13.77 -11.50 -30.96
CA GLU A 501 14.55 -11.24 -29.75
C GLU A 501 13.75 -11.59 -28.49
N PHE A 502 12.47 -11.26 -28.47
CA PHE A 502 11.57 -11.66 -27.39
C PHE A 502 11.44 -13.19 -27.27
N TYR A 503 11.30 -13.92 -28.39
CA TYR A 503 11.30 -15.38 -28.40
C TYR A 503 12.60 -15.97 -27.88
N ALA A 504 13.76 -15.41 -28.26
CA ALA A 504 15.04 -15.85 -27.75
C ALA A 504 15.14 -15.65 -26.22
N TRP A 505 14.71 -14.48 -25.72
CA TRP A 505 14.66 -14.23 -24.28
C TRP A 505 13.72 -15.18 -23.54
N LEU A 506 12.52 -15.43 -24.09
CA LEU A 506 11.51 -16.28 -23.47
C LEU A 506 11.97 -17.74 -23.40
N ALA A 507 12.64 -18.24 -24.44
CA ALA A 507 13.18 -19.61 -24.48
C ALA A 507 14.16 -19.88 -23.32
N ASP A 508 14.90 -18.85 -22.89
CA ASP A 508 15.86 -18.92 -21.78
C ASP A 508 15.20 -18.85 -20.38
N GLN A 509 13.89 -18.57 -20.30
CA GLN A 509 13.16 -18.52 -19.02
C GLN A 509 12.65 -19.90 -18.62
N GLU A 510 13.37 -20.61 -17.75
CA GLU A 510 12.95 -21.94 -17.28
C GLU A 510 11.62 -21.87 -16.50
N GLY A 511 10.63 -22.67 -16.92
CA GLY A 511 9.33 -22.73 -16.25
C GLY A 511 8.32 -21.63 -16.64
N ALA A 512 8.72 -20.69 -17.50
CA ALA A 512 7.81 -19.65 -17.99
C ALA A 512 6.64 -20.23 -18.79
N ILE A 513 5.47 -19.61 -18.62
CA ILE A 513 4.26 -19.91 -19.39
C ILE A 513 3.94 -18.68 -20.24
N GLY A 514 4.12 -18.82 -21.55
CA GLY A 514 3.74 -17.83 -22.55
C GLY A 514 2.34 -18.08 -23.10
N GLN A 515 1.63 -17.00 -23.38
CA GLN A 515 0.29 -17.00 -24.00
C GLN A 515 0.21 -15.98 -25.12
N PHE A 516 -0.16 -16.40 -26.33
CA PHE A 516 -0.56 -15.47 -27.39
C PHE A 516 -1.87 -14.77 -27.00
N HIS A 517 -1.82 -13.47 -26.70
CA HIS A 517 -2.99 -12.64 -26.38
C HIS A 517 -3.66 -12.17 -27.67
N HIS A 518 -5.00 -12.21 -27.68
CA HIS A 518 -5.95 -11.69 -28.67
C HIS A 518 -5.32 -11.41 -30.06
N PRO A 519 -5.06 -12.46 -30.87
CA PRO A 519 -4.37 -12.35 -32.16
C PRO A 519 -5.22 -11.60 -33.19
N PHE A 520 -5.17 -10.28 -33.17
CA PHE A 520 -5.83 -9.43 -34.15
C PHE A 520 -5.16 -9.60 -35.53
N ALA A 521 -5.95 -9.38 -36.59
CA ALA A 521 -5.51 -9.66 -37.97
C ALA A 521 -4.34 -8.80 -38.46
N ASP A 522 -4.03 -7.70 -37.77
CA ASP A 522 -2.92 -6.79 -38.02
C ASP A 522 -1.76 -6.94 -37.03
N SER A 523 -1.83 -7.94 -36.15
CA SER A 523 -0.90 -8.20 -35.04
C SER A 523 -0.83 -9.70 -34.73
N ASP A 524 -0.42 -10.48 -35.74
CA ASP A 524 -0.58 -11.95 -35.79
C ASP A 524 0.74 -12.74 -35.62
N PHE A 525 1.72 -12.17 -34.93
CA PHE A 525 2.97 -12.86 -34.57
C PHE A 525 3.76 -13.37 -35.79
N ASP A 526 3.86 -12.53 -36.83
CA ASP A 526 4.46 -12.89 -38.12
C ASP A 526 3.76 -14.10 -38.76
N ASP A 527 2.42 -14.03 -38.88
CA ASP A 527 1.57 -15.13 -39.40
C ASP A 527 1.74 -16.45 -38.60
N PHE A 528 2.04 -16.33 -37.29
CA PHE A 528 2.43 -17.42 -36.40
C PHE A 528 3.66 -18.22 -36.87
N ALA A 529 4.64 -17.57 -37.50
CA ALA A 529 5.89 -18.22 -37.89
C ALA A 529 6.44 -19.11 -36.76
N TYR A 530 6.59 -20.41 -37.04
CA TYR A 530 6.92 -21.39 -36.01
C TYR A 530 8.34 -21.22 -35.49
N ASP A 531 8.47 -21.07 -34.17
CA ASP A 531 9.74 -21.05 -33.47
C ASP A 531 9.82 -22.21 -32.46
N PRO A 532 10.72 -23.19 -32.67
CA PRO A 532 10.78 -24.37 -31.81
C PRO A 532 11.30 -24.11 -30.40
N ALA A 533 12.04 -23.01 -30.18
CA ALA A 533 12.56 -22.67 -28.86
C ALA A 533 11.47 -21.97 -28.03
N ALA A 534 10.71 -21.06 -28.66
CA ALA A 534 9.57 -20.41 -28.02
C ALA A 534 8.40 -21.38 -27.78
N ASP A 535 8.18 -22.39 -28.63
CA ASP A 535 7.14 -23.42 -28.47
C ASP A 535 7.28 -24.22 -27.16
N GLU A 536 8.49 -24.29 -26.59
CA GLU A 536 8.68 -24.91 -25.27
C GLU A 536 8.14 -24.06 -24.10
N ARG A 537 7.74 -22.81 -24.36
CA ARG A 537 7.29 -21.83 -23.36
C ARG A 537 5.94 -21.23 -23.70
N ILE A 538 5.64 -20.95 -24.96
CA ILE A 538 4.33 -20.48 -25.41
C ILE A 538 3.41 -21.69 -25.54
N VAL A 539 2.63 -21.92 -24.49
CA VAL A 539 1.78 -23.11 -24.34
C VAL A 539 0.30 -22.78 -24.34
N LEU A 540 -0.06 -21.50 -24.47
CA LEU A 540 -1.44 -21.03 -24.52
C LEU A 540 -1.67 -20.07 -25.69
N LEU A 541 -2.90 -20.06 -26.21
CA LEU A 541 -3.37 -19.11 -27.21
C LEU A 541 -4.83 -18.78 -26.91
N GLU A 542 -5.15 -17.50 -26.87
CA GLU A 542 -6.52 -17.05 -26.64
C GLU A 542 -7.44 -17.38 -27.81
N VAL A 543 -8.42 -18.26 -27.58
CA VAL A 543 -9.50 -18.51 -28.55
C VAL A 543 -10.67 -17.56 -28.37
N GLY A 544 -10.71 -16.84 -27.24
CA GLY A 544 -11.68 -15.81 -26.92
C GLY A 544 -11.07 -14.78 -25.96
N ASN A 545 -11.49 -13.53 -26.09
CA ASN A 545 -11.01 -12.42 -25.28
C ASN A 545 -12.13 -11.38 -25.10
N GLY A 546 -12.13 -10.68 -23.97
CA GLY A 546 -13.07 -9.60 -23.66
C GLY A 546 -14.34 -10.09 -22.96
N SER A 547 -15.31 -9.18 -22.80
CA SER A 547 -16.61 -9.51 -22.19
C SER A 547 -17.78 -8.84 -22.90
N GLY A 548 -18.99 -9.38 -22.74
CA GLY A 548 -20.22 -8.79 -23.25
C GLY A 548 -20.19 -8.45 -24.75
N ALA A 549 -20.39 -7.18 -25.10
CA ALA A 549 -20.38 -6.69 -26.47
C ALA A 549 -18.96 -6.55 -27.08
N LEU A 550 -17.94 -6.53 -26.23
CA LEU A 550 -16.53 -6.43 -26.63
C LEU A 550 -15.90 -7.80 -26.86
N TYR A 551 -16.55 -8.89 -26.45
CA TYR A 551 -16.04 -10.25 -26.67
C TYR A 551 -15.71 -10.53 -28.14
N ARG A 552 -14.54 -11.13 -28.37
CA ARG A 552 -14.02 -11.57 -29.68
C ARG A 552 -13.62 -13.04 -29.64
N THR A 553 -13.58 -13.66 -30.81
CA THR A 553 -13.19 -15.07 -30.97
C THR A 553 -12.07 -15.21 -31.98
N PHE A 554 -11.12 -16.09 -31.69
CA PHE A 554 -9.89 -16.29 -32.47
C PHE A 554 -9.65 -17.75 -32.84
N GLU A 555 -10.72 -18.54 -33.01
CA GLU A 555 -10.65 -19.96 -33.40
C GLU A 555 -9.82 -20.18 -34.68
N GLY A 556 -9.88 -19.24 -35.64
CA GLY A 556 -9.08 -19.30 -36.86
C GLY A 556 -7.58 -19.21 -36.61
N ALA A 557 -7.16 -18.28 -35.74
CA ALA A 557 -5.77 -18.12 -35.33
C ALA A 557 -5.27 -19.34 -34.56
N TYR A 558 -6.11 -19.91 -33.69
CA TYR A 558 -5.78 -21.16 -32.99
C TYR A 558 -5.52 -22.32 -33.94
N LEU A 559 -6.41 -22.53 -34.93
CA LEU A 559 -6.22 -23.57 -35.94
C LEU A 559 -4.99 -23.31 -36.82
N GLN A 560 -4.68 -22.05 -37.12
CA GLN A 560 -3.49 -21.67 -37.86
C GLN A 560 -2.21 -21.99 -37.09
N ALA A 561 -2.12 -21.59 -35.82
CA ALA A 561 -0.96 -21.87 -34.97
C ALA A 561 -0.69 -23.39 -34.88
N LEU A 562 -1.75 -24.20 -34.66
CA LEU A 562 -1.63 -25.66 -34.65
C LEU A 562 -1.21 -26.22 -36.03
N ALA A 563 -1.66 -25.62 -37.13
CA ALA A 563 -1.33 -26.09 -38.47
C ALA A 563 0.14 -25.83 -38.86
N VAL A 564 0.76 -24.77 -38.32
CA VAL A 564 2.16 -24.42 -38.58
C VAL A 564 3.15 -25.05 -37.59
N GLY A 565 2.66 -25.61 -36.48
CA GLY A 565 3.44 -26.52 -35.62
C GLY A 565 3.42 -26.24 -34.11
N TRP A 566 2.77 -25.15 -33.67
CA TRP A 566 2.71 -24.79 -32.25
C TRP A 566 1.91 -25.80 -31.41
N HIS A 567 2.34 -26.00 -30.16
CA HIS A 567 1.71 -26.88 -29.17
C HIS A 567 0.95 -26.09 -28.10
N VAL A 568 -0.03 -25.29 -28.53
CA VAL A 568 -0.80 -24.40 -27.66
C VAL A 568 -2.13 -25.00 -27.19
N GLY A 569 -2.43 -24.78 -25.91
CA GLY A 569 -3.75 -24.97 -25.31
C GLY A 569 -4.65 -23.75 -25.58
N ALA A 570 -5.96 -23.99 -25.66
CA ALA A 570 -6.93 -22.92 -25.81
C ALA A 570 -7.17 -22.21 -24.47
N ALA A 571 -7.03 -20.89 -24.45
CA ALA A 571 -7.35 -20.02 -23.32
C ALA A 571 -8.49 -19.06 -23.67
N ASN A 572 -9.19 -18.57 -22.65
CA ASN A 572 -10.25 -17.57 -22.80
C ASN A 572 -10.17 -16.62 -21.62
N ASN A 573 -9.88 -15.35 -21.86
CA ASN A 573 -9.65 -14.37 -20.81
C ASN A 573 -10.45 -13.09 -21.02
N GLY A 574 -10.43 -12.24 -20.00
CA GLY A 574 -11.24 -11.03 -19.93
C GLY A 574 -10.60 -9.80 -20.54
N ASP A 575 -9.27 -9.71 -20.57
CA ASP A 575 -8.54 -8.45 -20.83
C ASP A 575 -9.10 -7.31 -19.96
N THR A 576 -9.28 -7.62 -18.68
CA THR A 576 -10.10 -6.79 -17.80
C THR A 576 -9.29 -5.59 -17.33
N GLU A 577 -9.68 -4.42 -17.82
CA GLU A 577 -9.16 -3.11 -17.43
C GLU A 577 -10.09 -2.40 -16.44
N THR A 578 -11.31 -2.90 -16.20
CA THR A 578 -12.33 -2.28 -15.34
C THR A 578 -12.35 -2.87 -13.93
N ALA A 579 -12.96 -2.16 -12.98
CA ALA A 579 -13.00 -2.52 -11.56
C ALA A 579 -13.89 -3.75 -11.22
N ASP A 580 -14.16 -4.61 -12.21
CA ASP A 580 -15.07 -5.75 -12.16
C ASP A 580 -14.37 -7.07 -12.55
N TRP A 581 -13.10 -7.24 -12.12
CA TRP A 581 -12.33 -8.46 -12.39
C TRP A 581 -13.09 -9.75 -12.03
N GLY A 582 -13.28 -10.63 -13.02
CA GLY A 582 -13.78 -12.00 -12.84
C GLY A 582 -15.22 -12.27 -13.22
#